data_AF-A0A930SF27-F1
#
_entry.id   AF-A0A930SF27-F1
#
_cell.length_a   1.000
_cell.length_b   1.000
_cell.length_c   1.000
_cell.angle_alpha   90.00
_cell.angle_beta   90.00
_cell.angle_gamma   90.00
#
_symmetry.space_group_name_H-M   'P 1'
#
loop_
_entity.id
_entity.type
_entity.pdbx_description
1 polymer ?
#
loop_
_entity_poly.entity_id
_entity_poly.type
_entity_poly.pdbx_seq_one_letter_code
_entity_poly.pdbx_strand_id
1 'polypeptide(L)'
;YWRDNQLHVALKSDSDISTVKANLASRGDSTVNNYVVVEPSQYSQTEYDAIDANFRNYYSKNEKAGTILATFPDVENNQLYAVVSTASKDTQQGISKLFGSKVKMTVKR
;
A
#
# COMPACT_ATOMS: atom_id res chain seq x y z
N TYR A 1 0.55 0.31 -10.26
CA TYR A 1 1.04 -1.03 -9.91
C TYR A 1 0.51 -2.02 -10.94
N TRP A 2 1.17 -3.16 -11.14
CA TRP A 2 0.72 -4.16 -12.12
C TRP A 2 -0.19 -5.19 -11.45
N ARG A 3 -1.32 -5.48 -12.07
CA ARG A 3 -2.31 -6.48 -11.62
C ARG A 3 -3.07 -6.98 -12.84
N ASP A 4 -3.35 -8.28 -12.91
CA ASP A 4 -4.16 -8.88 -13.98
C ASP A 4 -3.72 -8.49 -15.41
N ASN A 5 -2.41 -8.33 -15.62
CA ASN A 5 -1.79 -7.86 -16.87
C ASN A 5 -2.19 -6.42 -17.29
N GLN A 6 -2.66 -5.59 -16.35
CA GLN A 6 -2.99 -4.19 -16.52
C GLN A 6 -2.15 -3.31 -15.58
N LEU A 7 -1.88 -2.08 -16.01
CA LEU A 7 -1.28 -1.04 -15.20
C LEU A 7 -2.40 -0.29 -14.46
N HIS A 8 -2.47 -0.48 -13.15
CA HIS A 8 -3.38 0.25 -12.28
C HIS A 8 -2.72 1.55 -11.80
N VAL A 9 -3.38 2.67 -12.02
CA VAL A 9 -3.02 4.01 -11.53
C VAL A 9 -4.04 4.39 -10.48
N ALA A 10 -3.66 4.19 -9.22
CA ALA A 10 -4.51 4.51 -8.09
C ALA A 10 -4.26 5.93 -7.61
N LEU A 11 -5.33 6.71 -7.45
CA LEU A 11 -5.29 8.12 -7.10
C LEU A 11 -6.26 8.40 -5.96
N LYS A 12 -5.92 9.35 -5.09
CA LYS A 12 -6.74 9.69 -3.93
C LYS A 12 -7.79 10.77 -4.22
N SER A 13 -7.48 11.69 -5.14
CA SER A 13 -8.37 12.79 -5.47
C SER A 13 -9.30 12.43 -6.63
N ASP A 14 -10.60 12.62 -6.45
CA ASP A 14 -11.59 12.46 -7.51
C ASP A 14 -11.34 13.41 -8.70
N SER A 15 -10.78 14.60 -8.44
CA SER A 15 -10.40 15.54 -9.49
C SER A 15 -9.27 15.00 -10.35
N ASP A 16 -8.26 14.37 -9.71
CA ASP A 16 -7.10 13.83 -10.40
C ASP A 16 -7.50 12.57 -11.19
N ILE A 17 -8.36 11.72 -10.61
CA ILE A 17 -8.95 10.57 -11.29
C ILE A 17 -9.66 11.01 -12.57
N SER A 18 -10.53 12.02 -12.46
CA SER A 18 -11.31 12.54 -13.59
C SER A 18 -10.39 13.12 -14.67
N THR A 19 -9.38 13.88 -14.26
CA THR A 19 -8.40 14.50 -15.16
C THR A 19 -7.56 13.46 -15.88
N VAL A 20 -7.04 12.45 -15.17
CA VAL A 20 -6.24 11.38 -15.77
C VAL A 20 -7.09 10.55 -16.73
N LYS A 21 -8.32 10.18 -16.36
CA LYS A 21 -9.24 9.45 -17.25
C LYS A 21 -9.52 10.24 -18.53
N ALA A 22 -9.80 11.54 -18.42
CA ALA A 22 -10.03 12.41 -19.58
C ALA A 22 -8.78 12.49 -20.48
N ASN A 23 -7.60 12.63 -19.90
CA ASN A 23 -6.33 12.68 -20.63
C ASN A 23 -5.99 11.35 -21.31
N LEU A 24 -6.28 10.20 -20.69
CA LEU A 24 -6.08 8.90 -21.33
C LEU A 24 -7.03 8.71 -22.51
N ALA A 25 -8.31 9.06 -22.33
CA ALA A 25 -9.32 8.98 -23.39
C ALA A 25 -8.97 9.88 -24.60
N SER A 26 -8.49 11.11 -24.35
CA SER A 26 -8.15 12.06 -25.41
C SER A 26 -6.97 11.65 -26.28
N ARG A 27 -6.10 10.74 -25.79
CA ARG A 27 -5.00 10.17 -26.59
C ARG A 27 -5.51 9.27 -27.72
N GLY A 28 -6.73 8.72 -27.62
CA GLY A 28 -7.29 7.81 -28.62
C GLY A 28 -6.49 6.51 -28.80
N ASP A 29 -5.61 6.17 -27.87
CA ASP A 29 -4.74 5.00 -27.94
C ASP A 29 -5.45 3.77 -27.36
N SER A 30 -5.86 2.87 -28.24
CA SER A 30 -6.59 1.65 -27.87
C SER A 30 -5.78 0.70 -26.99
N THR A 31 -4.45 0.71 -27.08
CA THR A 31 -3.60 -0.12 -26.21
C THR A 31 -3.65 0.44 -24.79
N VAL A 32 -3.41 1.73 -24.64
CA VAL A 32 -3.46 2.39 -23.32
C VAL A 32 -4.84 2.23 -22.68
N ASN A 33 -5.92 2.42 -23.45
CA ASN A 33 -7.28 2.31 -22.94
C ASN A 33 -7.68 0.89 -22.51
N ASN A 34 -7.05 -0.14 -23.08
CA ASN A 34 -7.32 -1.54 -22.72
C ASN A 34 -6.45 -2.04 -21.55
N TYR A 35 -5.29 -1.41 -21.32
CA TYR A 35 -4.30 -1.90 -20.36
C TYR A 35 -4.03 -0.96 -19.18
N VAL A 36 -4.58 0.27 -19.17
CA VAL A 36 -4.45 1.20 -18.06
C VAL A 36 -5.78 1.38 -17.35
N VAL A 37 -5.80 1.04 -16.05
CA VAL A 37 -6.97 1.22 -15.17
C VAL A 37 -6.70 2.37 -14.22
N VAL A 38 -7.63 3.31 -14.11
CA VAL A 38 -7.56 4.40 -13.13
C VAL A 38 -8.63 4.19 -12.07
N GLU A 39 -8.20 4.09 -10.82
CA GLU A 39 -9.03 3.71 -9.68
C GLU A 39 -8.79 4.60 -8.46
N PRO A 40 -9.77 4.69 -7.53
CA PRO A 40 -9.58 5.39 -6.29
C PRO A 40 -8.69 4.60 -5.32
N SER A 41 -7.92 5.33 -4.49
CA SER A 41 -7.20 4.80 -3.33
C SER A 41 -7.41 5.70 -2.12
N GLN A 42 -7.49 5.09 -0.94
CA GLN A 42 -7.60 5.80 0.34
C GLN A 42 -6.30 6.50 0.73
N TYR A 43 -5.15 5.95 0.32
CA TYR A 43 -3.82 6.48 0.63
C TYR A 43 -3.08 6.86 -0.63
N SER A 44 -2.46 8.03 -0.60
CA SER A 44 -1.41 8.42 -1.55
C SER A 44 -0.11 7.68 -1.26
N GLN A 45 0.83 7.71 -2.21
CA GLN A 45 2.18 7.14 -2.00
C GLN A 45 2.86 7.73 -0.77
N THR A 46 2.84 9.06 -0.59
CA THR A 46 3.42 9.73 0.58
C THR A 46 2.79 9.28 1.89
N GLU A 47 1.49 8.97 1.89
CA GLU A 47 0.83 8.42 3.08
C GLU A 47 1.23 6.97 3.35
N TYR A 48 1.40 6.14 2.31
CA TYR A 48 1.99 4.81 2.49
C TYR A 48 3.42 4.89 3.04
N ASP A 49 4.25 5.81 2.54
CA ASP A 49 5.61 6.02 3.03
C ASP A 49 5.61 6.44 4.51
N ALA A 50 4.67 7.31 4.90
CA ALA A 50 4.49 7.70 6.30
C ALA A 50 4.01 6.54 7.19
N ILE A 51 3.08 5.71 6.71
CA ILE A 51 2.64 4.50 7.41
C ILE A 51 3.82 3.53 7.57
N ASP A 52 4.63 3.34 6.52
CA ASP A 52 5.82 2.49 6.55
C ASP A 52 6.87 2.97 7.55
N ALA A 53 7.22 4.26 7.52
CA ALA A 53 8.15 4.84 8.48
C ALA A 53 7.68 4.64 9.94
N ASN A 54 6.38 4.88 10.19
CA ASN A 54 5.79 4.68 11.51
C ASN A 54 5.80 3.21 11.94
N PHE A 55 5.46 2.29 11.03
CA PHE A 55 5.52 0.85 11.28
C PHE A 55 6.95 0.40 11.62
N ARG A 56 7.94 0.78 10.80
CA ARG A 56 9.35 0.43 11.00
C ARG A 56 9.89 0.94 12.34
N ASN A 57 9.55 2.17 12.70
CA ASN A 57 9.92 2.76 13.98
C ASN A 57 9.29 2.01 15.16
N TYR A 58 8.00 1.68 15.07
CA TYR A 58 7.32 0.92 16.12
C TYR A 58 7.92 -0.49 16.26
N TYR A 59 8.01 -1.23 15.15
CA TYR A 59 8.47 -2.61 15.16
C TYR A 59 9.92 -2.74 15.69
N SER A 60 10.86 -1.91 15.21
CA SER A 60 12.27 -1.95 15.67
C SER A 60 12.46 -1.58 17.14
N LYS A 61 11.52 -0.81 17.72
CA LYS A 61 11.53 -0.50 19.16
C LYS A 61 11.03 -1.65 20.01
N ASN A 62 10.03 -2.39 19.54
CA ASN A 62 9.28 -3.37 20.35
C ASN A 62 9.67 -4.83 20.07
N GLU A 63 10.24 -5.14 18.90
CA GLU A 63 10.63 -6.50 18.51
C GLU A 63 12.12 -6.60 18.21
N LYS A 64 12.96 -6.59 19.25
CA LYS A 64 14.43 -6.53 19.13
C LYS A 64 15.05 -7.71 18.39
N ALA A 65 14.46 -8.90 18.51
CA ALA A 65 14.90 -10.10 17.83
C ALA A 65 14.39 -10.18 16.36
N GLY A 66 13.52 -9.25 15.97
CA GLY A 66 12.84 -9.26 14.70
C GLY A 66 13.53 -8.44 13.63
N THR A 67 13.33 -8.85 12.37
CA THR A 67 13.77 -8.12 11.18
C THR A 67 12.58 -7.90 10.26
N ILE A 68 12.50 -6.70 9.66
CA ILE A 68 11.53 -6.39 8.62
C ILE A 68 12.11 -6.87 7.30
N LEU A 69 11.46 -7.86 6.68
CA LEU A 69 11.92 -8.51 5.45
C LEU A 69 11.47 -7.73 4.22
N ALA A 70 10.24 -7.22 4.24
CA ALA A 70 9.70 -6.39 3.18
C ALA A 70 8.53 -5.55 3.72
N THR A 71 8.36 -4.36 3.14
CA THR A 71 7.12 -3.60 3.23
C THR A 71 6.78 -3.07 1.85
N PHE A 72 5.50 -3.05 1.51
CA PHE A 72 5.02 -2.51 0.26
C PHE A 72 3.55 -2.07 0.37
N PRO A 73 3.13 -1.05 -0.39
CA PRO A 73 1.73 -0.69 -0.50
C PRO A 73 0.92 -1.84 -1.11
N ASP A 74 -0.09 -2.30 -0.37
CA ASP A 74 -1.14 -3.19 -0.86
C ASP A 74 -2.34 -2.30 -1.21
N VAL A 75 -2.23 -1.69 -2.38
CA VAL A 75 -3.13 -0.62 -2.85
C VAL A 75 -4.56 -1.13 -2.99
N GLU A 76 -4.73 -2.36 -3.48
CA GLU A 76 -6.03 -3.01 -3.61
C GLU A 76 -6.79 -3.08 -2.27
N ASN A 77 -6.07 -3.38 -1.19
CA ASN A 77 -6.65 -3.50 0.14
C ASN A 77 -6.49 -2.22 0.98
N ASN A 78 -6.01 -1.12 0.40
CA ASN A 78 -5.79 0.15 1.06
C ASN A 78 -4.98 0.02 2.37
N GLN A 79 -3.90 -0.76 2.35
CA GLN A 79 -3.07 -1.02 3.55
C GLN A 79 -1.59 -1.13 3.19
N LEU A 80 -0.72 -0.97 4.17
CA LEU A 80 0.68 -1.37 4.06
C LEU A 80 0.78 -2.86 4.39
N TYR A 81 1.33 -3.66 3.48
CA TYR A 81 1.66 -5.05 3.77
C TYR A 81 3.10 -5.14 4.30
N ALA A 82 3.27 -5.77 5.46
CA ALA A 82 4.57 -5.92 6.11
C ALA A 82 4.88 -7.39 6.36
N VAL A 83 6.06 -7.83 5.93
CA VAL A 83 6.58 -9.18 6.19
C VAL A 83 7.74 -9.06 7.15
N VAL A 84 7.67 -9.78 8.26
CA VAL A 84 8.67 -9.76 9.32
C VAL A 84 9.16 -11.17 9.67
N SER A 85 10.34 -11.29 10.27
CA SER A 85 10.92 -12.60 10.65
C SER A 85 10.28 -13.21 11.89
N THR A 86 9.82 -12.39 12.83
CA THR A 86 9.12 -12.83 14.05
C THR A 86 8.25 -11.69 14.57
N ALA A 87 7.29 -11.97 15.44
CA ALA A 87 6.60 -10.96 16.20
C ALA A 87 6.04 -11.59 17.48
N SER A 88 6.43 -11.06 18.63
CA SER A 88 5.84 -11.41 19.92
C SER A 88 4.35 -11.05 19.96
N LYS A 89 3.61 -11.65 20.91
CA LYS A 89 2.19 -11.34 21.11
C LYS A 89 1.96 -9.84 21.39
N ASP A 90 2.85 -9.24 22.18
CA ASP A 90 2.76 -7.82 22.54
C ASP A 90 2.99 -6.91 21.33
N THR A 91 4.00 -7.22 20.50
CA THR A 91 4.23 -6.49 19.24
C THR A 91 3.03 -6.61 18.29
N GLN A 92 2.46 -7.81 18.14
CA GLN A 92 1.28 -8.02 17.30
C GLN A 92 0.07 -7.21 17.79
N GLN A 93 -0.21 -7.23 19.09
CA GLN A 93 -1.31 -6.47 19.68
C GLN A 93 -1.09 -4.96 19.57
N GLY A 94 0.13 -4.49 19.82
CA GLY A 94 0.46 -3.07 19.70
C GLY A 94 0.38 -2.55 18.27
N ILE A 95 0.77 -3.35 17.28
CA ILE A 95 0.56 -3.02 15.86
C ILE A 95 -0.93 -2.94 15.55
N SER A 96 -1.71 -3.95 15.95
CA SER A 96 -3.16 -3.95 15.73
C SER A 96 -3.84 -2.73 16.37
N LYS A 97 -3.39 -2.31 17.56
CA LYS A 97 -3.94 -1.15 18.27
C LYS A 97 -3.57 0.19 17.62
N LEU A 98 -2.32 0.34 17.18
CA LEU A 98 -1.82 1.62 16.67
C LEU A 98 -2.14 1.84 15.20
N PHE A 99 -2.07 0.78 14.39
CA PHE A 99 -2.22 0.88 12.95
C PHE A 99 -3.60 0.41 12.48
N GLY A 100 -4.32 -0.40 13.27
CA GLY A 100 -5.62 -0.94 12.86
C GLY A 100 -5.51 -1.67 11.52
N SER A 101 -6.42 -1.36 10.59
CA SER A 101 -6.41 -1.91 9.23
C SER A 101 -5.36 -1.28 8.30
N LYS A 102 -4.64 -0.23 8.73
CA LYS A 102 -3.65 0.45 7.88
C LYS A 102 -2.41 -0.41 7.62
N VAL A 103 -2.14 -1.40 8.48
CA VAL A 103 -1.00 -2.30 8.37
C VAL A 103 -1.48 -3.73 8.53
N LYS A 104 -1.17 -4.57 7.53
CA LYS A 104 -1.26 -6.02 7.64
C LYS A 104 0.15 -6.57 7.80
N MET A 105 0.49 -6.95 9.03
CA MET A 105 1.76 -7.61 9.33
C MET A 105 1.61 -9.13 9.28
N THR A 106 2.57 -9.80 8.65
CA THR A 106 2.67 -11.26 8.65
C THR A 106 4.08 -11.70 9.03
N VAL A 107 4.17 -12.79 9.80
CA VAL A 107 5.44 -13.42 10.14
C VAL A 107 5.76 -14.45 9.04
N LYS A 108 6.93 -14.34 8.43
CA LYS A 108 7.42 -15.33 7.47
C LYS A 108 7.60 -16.66 8.20
N ARG A 109 6.87 -17.68 7.77
CA ARG A 109 7.01 -19.05 8.23
C ARG A 109 8.24 -19.70 7.60
#